data_AF-A0A3N5KWC2-F1
#
_entry.id   AF-A0A3N5KWC2-F1
#
_cell.length_a   1.000
_cell.length_b   1.000
_cell.length_c   1.000
_cell.angle_alpha   90.00
_cell.angle_beta   90.00
_cell.angle_gamma   90.00
#
_symmetry.space_group_name_H-M   'P 1'
#
loop_
_entity.id
_entity.type
_entity.pdbx_description
1 polymer ?
#
loop_
_entity_poly.entity_id
_entity_poly.type
_entity_poly.pdbx_seq_one_letter_code
_entity_poly.pdbx_strand_id
1 'polypeptide(L)'
;MHEGPPHPAGDRLQGQRPPGRVEKYFKEHQAEFVREDRVFLSEILVSTVGKDQKEIPALEKKAKDLVDRARRGERFTELARDNSDADSAEGDGRLRFFARNELQQQIADLVFAQDRGFVTDPMRVPNGFLILRVDEKHTAGLAALEEVENEITQKLADPLVEPAIREFLSKLRGEAFLESERAMWTAPRFPEKTRPGWFMHSSNPRR
;
A
#
# COMPACT_ATOMS: atom_id res chain seq x y z
N MET A 1 25.59 19.50 -33.73
CA MET A 1 25.59 18.67 -32.52
C MET A 1 25.13 19.57 -31.38
N HIS A 2 23.84 19.53 -31.04
CA HIS A 2 23.30 20.31 -29.92
C HIS A 2 23.17 19.37 -28.72
N GLU A 3 24.01 19.60 -27.72
CA GLU A 3 23.84 18.99 -26.40
C GLU A 3 22.73 19.76 -25.68
N GLY A 4 21.65 19.05 -25.35
CA GLY A 4 20.56 19.59 -24.54
C GLY A 4 21.02 19.90 -23.11
N PRO A 5 20.30 20.78 -22.39
CA PRO A 5 20.65 21.12 -21.02
C PRO A 5 20.64 19.88 -20.13
N PRO A 6 21.56 19.77 -19.16
CA PRO A 6 21.65 18.60 -18.30
C PRO A 6 20.37 18.46 -17.48
N HIS A 7 19.75 17.28 -17.61
CA HIS A 7 18.61 16.87 -16.80
C HIS A 7 19.05 16.88 -15.32
N PRO A 8 18.47 17.70 -14.43
CA PRO A 8 18.83 17.64 -13.02
C PRO A 8 18.28 16.35 -12.44
N ALA A 9 19.21 15.44 -12.18
CA ALA A 9 19.19 14.30 -11.29
C ALA A 9 17.89 14.10 -10.49
N GLY A 10 17.26 12.95 -10.70
CA GLY A 10 16.18 12.38 -9.89
C GLY A 10 16.61 11.95 -8.48
N ASP A 11 17.39 12.79 -7.80
CA ASP A 11 18.01 12.46 -6.50
C ASP A 11 17.64 13.47 -5.39
N ARG A 12 16.71 14.40 -5.66
CA ARG A 12 16.33 15.47 -4.71
C ARG A 12 14.95 15.34 -4.06
N LEU A 13 14.32 14.17 -4.13
CA LEU A 13 13.05 13.92 -3.43
C LEU A 13 13.14 12.91 -2.27
N GLN A 14 14.32 12.34 -2.01
CA GLN A 14 14.50 11.42 -0.87
C GLN A 14 14.91 12.16 0.44
N GLY A 15 15.25 13.45 0.38
CA GLY A 15 15.83 14.20 1.51
C GLY A 15 14.89 15.11 2.33
N GLN A 16 13.58 15.14 2.06
CA GLN A 16 12.63 16.00 2.78
C GLN A 16 11.33 15.29 3.21
N ARG A 17 11.44 14.06 3.72
CA ARG A 17 10.46 13.58 4.71
C ARG A 17 11.09 13.82 6.07
N PRO A 18 10.79 14.92 6.77
CA PRO A 18 11.36 15.13 8.09
C PRO A 18 10.86 13.99 8.98
N PRO A 19 11.73 13.20 9.62
CA PRO A 19 11.31 12.13 10.54
C PRO A 19 10.32 12.65 11.61
N GLY A 20 10.45 13.92 11.98
CA GLY A 20 9.53 14.59 12.91
C GLY A 20 8.08 14.77 12.41
N ARG A 21 7.76 14.67 11.12
CA ARG A 21 6.35 14.81 10.65
C ARG A 21 5.53 13.55 10.90
N VAL A 22 6.12 12.37 10.70
CA VAL A 22 5.46 11.08 10.96
C VAL A 22 5.26 10.94 12.46
N GLU A 23 6.30 11.19 13.26
CA GLU A 23 6.21 11.19 14.73
C GLU A 23 5.19 12.18 15.27
N LYS A 24 5.16 13.41 14.73
CA LYS A 24 4.19 14.43 15.14
C LYS A 24 2.77 14.01 14.82
N TYR A 25 2.52 13.53 13.60
CA TYR A 25 1.20 13.05 13.19
C TYR A 25 0.75 11.86 14.05
N PHE A 26 1.62 10.87 14.27
CA PHE A 26 1.33 9.76 15.17
C PHE A 26 0.93 10.23 16.57
N LYS A 27 1.67 11.18 17.17
CA LYS A 27 1.38 11.74 18.50
C LYS A 27 0.06 12.49 18.56
N GLU A 28 -0.26 13.28 17.54
CA GLU A 28 -1.48 14.08 17.45
C GLU A 28 -2.72 13.23 17.10
N HIS A 29 -2.53 12.07 16.45
CA HIS A 29 -3.59 11.22 15.91
C HIS A 29 -3.58 9.79 16.51
N GLN A 30 -3.09 9.60 17.74
CA GLN A 30 -2.98 8.27 18.37
C GLN A 30 -4.28 7.46 18.36
N ALA A 31 -5.43 8.12 18.47
CA ALA A 31 -6.74 7.47 18.41
C ALA A 31 -7.01 6.75 17.07
N GLU A 32 -6.42 7.22 15.96
CA GLU A 32 -6.53 6.58 14.64
C GLU A 32 -5.71 5.28 14.55
N PHE A 33 -4.76 5.09 15.44
CA PHE A 33 -3.83 3.97 15.45
C PHE A 33 -4.08 2.99 16.60
N VAL A 34 -5.20 3.16 17.33
CA VAL A 34 -5.67 2.15 18.28
C VAL A 34 -6.24 0.99 17.49
N ARG A 35 -5.60 -0.19 17.62
CA ARG A 35 -6.06 -1.43 16.99
C ARG A 35 -6.65 -2.36 18.03
N GLU A 36 -7.56 -3.20 17.56
CA GLU A 36 -8.07 -4.33 18.34
C GLU A 36 -7.09 -5.51 18.26
N ASP A 37 -7.17 -6.39 19.25
CA ASP A 37 -6.45 -7.67 19.25
C ASP A 37 -6.84 -8.47 18.01
N ARG A 38 -5.87 -8.78 17.14
CA ARG A 38 -6.06 -9.62 15.95
C ARG A 38 -4.99 -10.69 15.86
N VAL A 39 -5.38 -11.87 15.39
CA VAL A 39 -4.46 -12.97 15.10
C VAL A 39 -4.65 -13.45 13.67
N PHE A 40 -3.55 -13.70 12.99
CA PHE A 40 -3.49 -14.30 11.67
C PHE A 40 -3.11 -15.76 11.84
N LEU A 41 -3.90 -16.64 11.23
CA LEU A 41 -3.80 -18.07 11.43
C LEU A 41 -3.69 -18.80 10.10
N SER A 42 -3.02 -19.94 10.12
CA SER A 42 -3.14 -20.97 9.11
C SER A 42 -3.70 -22.24 9.76
N GLU A 43 -4.41 -23.05 8.99
CA GLU A 43 -5.02 -24.30 9.47
C GLU A 43 -4.62 -25.53 8.66
N ILE A 44 -4.72 -26.68 9.32
CA ILE A 44 -4.79 -28.00 8.71
C ILE A 44 -5.99 -28.71 9.34
N LEU A 45 -6.91 -29.18 8.50
CA LEU A 45 -8.00 -30.04 8.92
C LEU A 45 -7.72 -31.47 8.46
N VAL A 46 -7.72 -32.42 9.38
CA VAL A 46 -7.80 -33.85 9.05
C VAL A 46 -9.24 -34.30 9.25
N SER A 47 -9.97 -34.44 8.15
CA SER A 47 -11.43 -34.69 8.16
C SER A 47 -11.76 -36.11 8.61
N THR A 48 -12.81 -36.22 9.43
CA THR A 48 -13.45 -37.50 9.78
C THR A 48 -14.80 -37.69 9.11
N VAL A 49 -15.20 -36.77 8.20
CA VAL A 49 -16.49 -36.85 7.50
C VAL A 49 -16.50 -38.08 6.58
N GLY A 50 -17.53 -38.90 6.71
CA GLY A 50 -17.67 -40.13 5.92
C GLY A 50 -16.69 -41.25 6.30
N LYS A 51 -16.02 -41.16 7.46
CA LYS A 51 -15.07 -42.16 7.96
C LYS A 51 -15.69 -43.03 9.04
N ASP A 52 -15.30 -44.30 9.06
CA ASP A 52 -15.71 -45.24 10.11
C ASP A 52 -15.03 -44.92 11.44
N GLN A 53 -15.68 -45.27 12.56
CA GLN A 53 -15.14 -45.03 13.89
C GLN A 53 -13.78 -45.74 14.14
N LYS A 54 -13.54 -46.87 13.46
CA LYS A 54 -12.27 -47.61 13.49
C LYS A 54 -11.11 -46.86 12.81
N GLU A 55 -11.39 -45.90 11.92
CA GLU A 55 -10.39 -45.10 11.20
C GLU A 55 -9.96 -43.87 11.99
N ILE A 56 -10.79 -43.40 12.93
CA ILE A 56 -10.55 -42.19 13.72
C ILE A 56 -9.18 -42.21 14.43
N PRO A 57 -8.73 -43.31 15.08
CA PRO A 57 -7.42 -43.33 15.71
C PRO A 57 -6.25 -43.13 14.74
N ALA A 58 -6.38 -43.61 13.50
CA ALA A 58 -5.36 -43.42 12.47
C ALA A 58 -5.32 -41.97 11.99
N LEU A 59 -6.48 -41.32 11.86
CA LEU A 59 -6.59 -39.89 11.51
C LEU A 59 -6.05 -38.99 12.61
N GLU A 60 -6.30 -39.33 13.88
CA GLU A 60 -5.71 -38.64 15.03
C GLU A 60 -4.18 -38.77 15.01
N LYS A 61 -3.67 -39.96 14.72
CA LYS A 61 -2.22 -40.19 14.59
C LYS A 61 -1.63 -39.39 13.43
N LYS A 62 -2.32 -39.31 12.28
CA LYS A 62 -1.92 -38.44 11.16
C LYS A 62 -1.85 -36.98 11.60
N ALA A 63 -2.86 -36.48 12.30
CA ALA A 63 -2.86 -35.11 12.79
C ALA A 63 -1.70 -34.83 13.76
N LYS A 64 -1.41 -35.76 14.68
CA LYS A 64 -0.25 -35.65 15.58
C LYS A 64 1.08 -35.63 14.83
N ASP A 65 1.26 -36.48 13.82
CA ASP A 65 2.47 -36.47 12.98
C ASP A 65 2.66 -35.14 12.25
N LEU A 66 1.58 -34.55 11.73
CA LEU A 66 1.63 -33.22 11.07
C LEU A 66 2.06 -32.11 12.04
N VAL A 67 1.55 -32.13 13.29
CA VAL A 67 2.00 -31.21 14.33
C VAL A 67 3.49 -31.37 14.62
N ASP A 68 3.94 -32.61 14.78
CA ASP A 68 5.35 -32.90 15.08
C ASP A 68 6.27 -32.46 13.93
N ARG A 69 5.86 -32.69 12.67
CA ARG A 69 6.58 -32.22 11.47
C ARG A 69 6.65 -30.69 11.41
N ALA A 70 5.54 -30.02 11.63
CA ALA A 70 5.48 -28.55 11.66
C ALA A 70 6.40 -27.97 12.74
N ARG A 71 6.37 -28.54 13.95
CA ARG A 71 7.23 -28.12 15.08
C ARG A 71 8.72 -28.41 14.85
N ARG A 72 9.06 -29.40 14.02
CA ARG A 72 10.44 -29.66 13.57
C ARG A 72 10.93 -28.70 12.47
N GLY A 73 10.09 -27.76 12.03
CA GLY A 73 10.46 -26.72 11.06
C GLY A 73 10.07 -27.01 9.62
N GLU A 74 9.31 -28.07 9.36
CA GLU A 74 8.70 -28.26 8.04
C GLU A 74 7.71 -27.12 7.76
N ARG A 75 7.64 -26.68 6.50
CA ARG A 75 6.80 -25.54 6.12
C ARG A 75 5.33 -25.91 6.28
N PHE A 76 4.68 -25.30 7.27
CA PHE A 76 3.26 -25.51 7.55
C PHE A 76 2.36 -25.29 6.32
N THR A 77 2.71 -24.33 5.46
CA THR A 77 1.98 -24.05 4.21
C THR A 77 2.00 -25.23 3.24
N GLU A 78 3.11 -25.98 3.17
CA GLU A 78 3.20 -27.19 2.36
C GLU A 78 2.45 -28.34 3.01
N LEU A 79 2.60 -28.50 4.33
CA LEU A 79 1.83 -29.48 5.10
C LEU A 79 0.32 -29.28 4.91
N ALA A 80 -0.15 -28.03 4.95
CA ALA A 80 -1.55 -27.70 4.73
C ALA A 80 -1.99 -28.02 3.31
N ARG A 81 -1.26 -27.55 2.30
CA ARG A 81 -1.58 -27.82 0.90
C ARG A 81 -1.66 -29.32 0.59
N ASP A 82 -0.75 -30.11 1.13
CA ASP A 82 -0.60 -31.52 0.76
C ASP A 82 -1.46 -32.47 1.61
N ASN A 83 -1.93 -32.02 2.79
CA ASN A 83 -2.54 -32.93 3.78
C ASN A 83 -3.89 -32.47 4.34
N SER A 84 -4.26 -31.20 4.16
CA SER A 84 -5.50 -30.64 4.72
C SER A 84 -6.70 -30.99 3.85
N ASP A 85 -7.80 -31.33 4.50
CA ASP A 85 -9.11 -31.56 3.90
C ASP A 85 -10.00 -30.29 3.95
N ALA A 86 -9.47 -29.15 4.40
CA ALA A 86 -10.17 -27.86 4.40
C ALA A 86 -10.03 -27.11 3.07
N ASP A 87 -11.02 -26.30 2.71
CA ASP A 87 -11.01 -25.46 1.49
C ASP A 87 -9.82 -24.50 1.45
N SER A 88 -9.30 -24.10 2.62
CA SER A 88 -8.11 -23.26 2.75
C SER A 88 -6.83 -23.92 2.24
N ALA A 89 -6.81 -25.23 1.99
CA ALA A 89 -5.64 -25.97 1.47
C ALA A 89 -5.14 -25.40 0.13
N GLU A 90 -6.05 -24.96 -0.74
CA GLU A 90 -5.69 -24.31 -2.02
C GLU A 90 -4.94 -22.97 -1.81
N GLY A 91 -5.22 -22.31 -0.69
CA GLY A 91 -4.55 -21.08 -0.24
C GLY A 91 -3.43 -21.34 0.77
N ASP A 92 -2.79 -22.51 0.73
CA ASP A 92 -1.71 -22.93 1.63
C ASP A 92 -2.13 -22.99 3.11
N GLY A 93 -3.41 -23.23 3.37
CA GLY A 93 -4.00 -23.26 4.71
C GLY A 93 -4.23 -21.89 5.33
N ARG A 94 -3.96 -20.78 4.63
CA ARG A 94 -4.07 -19.43 5.20
C ARG A 94 -5.52 -19.04 5.44
N LEU A 95 -5.77 -18.47 6.61
CA LEU A 95 -7.06 -17.89 6.98
C LEU A 95 -7.01 -16.35 6.95
N ARG A 96 -8.18 -15.74 7.05
CA ARG A 96 -8.30 -14.31 7.40
C ARG A 96 -7.80 -14.08 8.84
N PHE A 97 -7.63 -12.81 9.21
CA PHE A 97 -7.45 -12.48 10.61
C PHE A 97 -8.74 -12.68 11.41
N PHE A 98 -8.57 -12.92 12.71
CA PHE A 98 -9.66 -13.00 13.66
C PHE A 98 -9.40 -12.08 14.84
N ALA A 99 -10.41 -11.32 15.23
CA ALA A 99 -10.47 -10.69 16.54
C ALA A 99 -10.74 -11.73 17.63
N ARG A 100 -10.36 -11.42 18.87
CA ARG A 100 -10.52 -12.33 20.01
C ARG A 100 -11.97 -12.82 20.21
N ASN A 101 -12.96 -11.96 19.94
CA ASN A 101 -14.39 -12.26 20.08
C ASN A 101 -14.99 -13.07 18.90
N GLU A 102 -14.27 -13.21 17.79
CA GLU A 102 -14.69 -14.04 16.64
C GLU A 102 -14.32 -15.52 16.82
N LEU A 103 -13.42 -15.84 17.77
CA LEU A 103 -12.98 -17.19 18.06
C LEU A 103 -13.72 -17.78 19.27
N GLN A 104 -13.84 -19.10 19.29
CA GLN A 104 -14.26 -19.79 20.51
C GLN A 104 -13.25 -19.52 21.63
N GLN A 105 -13.75 -19.27 22.84
CA GLN A 105 -12.93 -18.82 23.99
C GLN A 105 -11.66 -19.66 24.18
N GLN A 106 -11.76 -20.98 24.10
CA GLN A 106 -10.61 -21.89 24.27
C GLN A 106 -9.54 -21.72 23.18
N ILE A 107 -9.96 -21.51 21.93
CA ILE A 107 -9.05 -21.24 20.82
C ILE A 107 -8.43 -19.86 20.99
N ALA A 108 -9.24 -18.85 21.32
CA ALA A 108 -8.78 -17.49 21.53
C ALA A 108 -7.70 -17.42 22.62
N ASP A 109 -7.95 -18.04 23.77
CA ASP A 109 -6.99 -18.07 24.88
C ASP A 109 -5.69 -18.78 24.50
N LEU A 110 -5.77 -19.85 23.70
CA LEU A 110 -4.60 -20.56 23.21
C LEU A 110 -3.79 -19.72 22.21
N VAL A 111 -4.40 -19.21 21.14
CA VAL A 111 -3.64 -18.57 20.05
C VAL A 111 -3.16 -17.17 20.41
N PHE A 112 -3.91 -16.40 21.20
CA PHE A 112 -3.48 -15.06 21.62
C PHE A 112 -2.41 -15.08 22.71
N ALA A 113 -2.33 -16.15 23.52
CA ALA A 113 -1.28 -16.31 24.53
C ALA A 113 0.06 -16.74 23.94
N GLN A 114 0.10 -17.18 22.68
CA GLN A 114 1.28 -17.76 22.06
C GLN A 114 1.94 -16.82 21.06
N ASP A 115 3.21 -17.09 20.76
CA ASP A 115 3.99 -16.31 19.82
C ASP A 115 3.83 -16.78 18.38
N ARG A 116 4.28 -15.94 17.45
CA ARG A 116 4.38 -16.28 16.03
C ARG A 116 5.16 -17.58 15.84
N GLY A 117 4.63 -18.44 14.99
CA GLY A 117 5.18 -19.76 14.69
C GLY A 117 4.66 -20.86 15.62
N PHE A 118 3.91 -20.54 16.67
CA PHE A 118 3.29 -21.55 17.51
C PHE A 118 2.32 -22.42 16.70
N VAL A 119 2.35 -23.73 16.93
CA VAL A 119 1.47 -24.72 16.31
C VAL A 119 0.72 -25.45 17.43
N THR A 120 -0.61 -25.49 17.35
CA THR A 120 -1.46 -26.17 18.35
C THR A 120 -1.28 -27.69 18.29
N ASP A 121 -1.65 -28.38 19.36
CA ASP A 121 -1.95 -29.80 19.26
C ASP A 121 -3.22 -30.02 18.42
N PRO A 122 -3.49 -31.25 17.93
CA PRO A 122 -4.71 -31.54 17.19
C PRO A 122 -5.94 -31.38 18.08
N MET A 123 -6.79 -30.41 17.74
CA MET A 123 -8.03 -30.14 18.46
C MET A 123 -9.18 -30.92 17.83
N ARG A 124 -9.95 -31.65 18.63
CA ARG A 124 -11.13 -32.33 18.13
C ARG A 124 -12.22 -31.31 17.81
N VAL A 125 -12.65 -31.29 16.55
CA VAL A 125 -13.78 -30.49 16.05
C VAL A 125 -14.84 -31.43 15.44
N PRO A 126 -16.09 -30.98 15.22
CA PRO A 126 -17.16 -31.86 14.75
C PRO A 126 -16.84 -32.61 13.45
N ASN A 127 -16.10 -31.97 12.54
CA ASN A 127 -15.73 -32.50 11.24
C ASN A 127 -14.35 -33.17 11.19
N GLY A 128 -13.59 -33.22 12.29
CA GLY A 128 -12.27 -33.86 12.29
C GLY A 128 -11.31 -33.37 13.36
N PHE A 129 -10.03 -33.30 13.01
CA PHE A 129 -8.96 -32.78 13.86
C PHE A 129 -8.39 -31.51 13.23
N LEU A 130 -8.51 -30.40 13.94
CA LEU A 130 -8.03 -29.08 13.53
C LEU A 130 -6.68 -28.78 14.17
N ILE A 131 -5.74 -28.33 13.36
CA ILE A 131 -4.44 -27.83 13.79
C ILE A 131 -4.34 -26.39 13.33
N LEU A 132 -3.96 -25.48 14.22
CA LEU A 132 -3.76 -24.07 13.90
C LEU A 132 -2.30 -23.68 14.09
N ARG A 133 -1.83 -22.75 13.26
CA ARG A 133 -0.55 -22.06 13.44
C ARG A 133 -0.77 -20.57 13.57
N VAL A 134 -0.07 -19.94 14.52
CA VAL A 134 -0.02 -18.48 14.67
C VAL A 134 0.96 -17.92 13.65
N ASP A 135 0.46 -17.21 12.64
CA ASP A 135 1.31 -16.59 11.61
C ASP A 135 1.77 -15.19 12.01
N GLU A 136 0.88 -14.45 12.68
CA GLU A 136 1.12 -13.09 13.14
C GLU A 136 0.09 -12.73 14.23
N LYS A 137 0.44 -11.81 15.12
CA LYS A 137 -0.44 -11.31 16.18
C LYS A 137 -0.26 -9.81 16.31
N HIS A 138 -1.37 -9.07 16.31
CA HIS A 138 -1.42 -7.65 16.60
C HIS A 138 -2.12 -7.48 17.94
N THR A 139 -1.43 -6.88 18.91
CA THR A 139 -1.98 -6.64 20.24
C THR A 139 -2.86 -5.40 20.23
N ALA A 140 -3.93 -5.44 21.02
CA ALA A 140 -4.82 -4.33 21.24
C ALA A 140 -4.06 -3.16 21.87
N GLY A 141 -4.36 -1.96 21.40
CA GLY A 141 -3.73 -0.74 21.88
C GLY A 141 -3.19 0.12 20.75
N LEU A 142 -2.43 1.13 21.12
CA LEU A 142 -1.78 2.01 20.17
C LEU A 142 -0.72 1.20 19.41
N ALA A 143 -0.92 1.01 18.10
CA ALA A 143 0.07 0.38 17.22
C ALA A 143 1.41 1.10 17.33
N ALA A 144 2.52 0.37 17.28
CA ALA A 144 3.84 0.98 17.36
C ALA A 144 4.08 1.89 16.14
N LEU A 145 4.84 2.98 16.31
CA LEU A 145 5.10 3.94 15.23
C LEU A 145 5.65 3.24 13.99
N GLU A 146 6.52 2.25 14.19
CA GLU A 146 7.16 1.45 13.15
C GLU A 146 6.14 0.65 12.31
N GLU A 147 5.04 0.20 12.92
CA GLU A 147 3.99 -0.56 12.23
C GLU A 147 3.10 0.33 11.35
N VAL A 148 2.94 1.60 11.73
CA VAL A 148 2.06 2.56 11.05
C VAL A 148 2.82 3.65 10.29
N GLU A 149 4.16 3.64 10.31
CA GLU A 149 4.99 4.67 9.65
C GLU A 149 4.67 4.78 8.15
N ASN A 150 4.55 3.64 7.47
CA ASN A 150 4.18 3.61 6.05
C ASN A 150 2.77 4.13 5.83
N GLU A 151 1.82 3.79 6.69
CA GLU A 151 0.42 4.27 6.62
C GLU A 151 0.36 5.80 6.78
N ILE A 152 1.04 6.33 7.80
CA ILE A 152 1.15 7.77 8.09
C ILE A 152 1.84 8.48 6.93
N THR A 153 2.91 7.90 6.40
CA THR A 153 3.66 8.47 5.30
C THR A 153 2.81 8.62 4.04
N GLN A 154 1.93 7.66 3.75
CA GLN A 154 0.97 7.76 2.65
C GLN A 154 -0.09 8.82 2.94
N LYS A 155 -0.70 8.81 4.13
CA LYS A 155 -1.68 9.84 4.56
C LYS A 155 -1.11 11.26 4.47
N LEU A 156 0.17 11.44 4.81
CA LEU A 156 0.86 12.73 4.74
C LEU A 156 1.31 13.10 3.32
N ALA A 157 1.46 12.15 2.41
CA ALA A 157 1.89 12.41 1.04
C ALA A 157 0.78 13.12 0.23
N ASP A 158 -0.47 12.70 0.38
CA ASP A 158 -1.61 13.20 -0.39
C ASP A 158 -1.81 14.74 -0.30
N PRO A 159 -1.86 15.37 0.90
CA PRO A 159 -2.08 16.82 1.02
C PRO A 159 -0.87 17.68 0.61
N LEU A 160 0.31 17.10 0.39
CA LEU A 160 1.52 17.84 -0.02
C LEU A 160 1.71 17.89 -1.53
N VAL A 161 1.22 16.87 -2.25
CA VAL A 161 1.33 16.78 -3.70
C VAL A 161 0.44 17.84 -4.37
N GLU A 162 -0.76 18.07 -3.85
CA GLU A 162 -1.73 19.01 -4.43
C GLU A 162 -1.27 20.48 -4.48
N PRO A 163 -0.76 21.11 -3.40
CA PRO A 163 -0.24 22.47 -3.45
C PRO A 163 1.04 22.59 -4.27
N ALA A 164 1.93 21.58 -4.21
CA ALA A 164 3.19 21.57 -4.94
C ALA A 164 2.95 21.46 -6.46
N ILE A 165 2.00 20.63 -6.90
CA ILE A 165 1.55 20.57 -8.30
C ILE A 165 0.90 21.89 -8.70
N ARG A 166 0.04 22.49 -7.87
CA ARG A 166 -0.57 23.80 -8.16
C ARG A 166 0.48 24.91 -8.31
N GLU A 167 1.48 24.94 -7.45
CA GLU A 167 2.59 25.91 -7.51
C GLU A 167 3.44 25.68 -8.76
N PHE A 168 3.79 24.42 -9.07
CA PHE A 168 4.56 24.04 -10.26
C PHE A 168 3.81 24.38 -11.56
N LEU A 169 2.53 24.04 -11.66
CA LEU A 169 1.68 24.39 -12.81
C LEU A 169 1.49 25.91 -12.94
N SER A 170 1.44 26.64 -11.81
CA SER A 170 1.35 28.10 -11.83
C SER A 170 2.65 28.74 -12.33
N LYS A 171 3.82 28.19 -11.97
CA LYS A 171 5.11 28.62 -12.51
C LYS A 171 5.23 28.33 -14.01
N LEU A 172 4.92 27.10 -14.45
CA LEU A 172 4.93 26.74 -15.88
C LEU A 172 4.02 27.65 -16.72
N ARG A 173 2.83 27.97 -16.21
CA ARG A 173 1.88 28.88 -16.89
C ARG A 173 2.39 30.32 -16.94
N GLY A 174 3.08 30.80 -15.90
CA GLY A 174 3.69 32.12 -15.87
C GLY A 174 4.88 32.24 -16.85
N GLU A 175 5.73 31.22 -16.90
CA GLU A 175 6.87 31.15 -17.81
C GLU A 175 6.44 31.04 -19.28
N ALA A 176 5.40 30.26 -19.58
CA ALA A 176 4.82 30.16 -20.93
C ALA A 176 4.20 31.48 -21.43
N PHE A 177 3.80 32.39 -20.54
CA PHE A 177 3.26 33.69 -20.91
C PHE A 177 4.34 34.70 -21.31
N LEU A 178 5.55 34.59 -20.72
CA LEU A 178 6.67 35.49 -20.97
C LEU A 178 7.34 35.28 -22.35
N GLU A 179 7.23 34.08 -22.91
CA GLU A 179 7.67 33.80 -24.29
C GLU A 179 6.76 34.50 -25.33
N SER A 180 5.47 34.62 -25.02
CA SER A 180 4.46 35.19 -25.93
C SER A 180 4.61 36.71 -26.08
N GLU A 181 4.81 37.46 -24.99
CA GLU A 181 4.99 38.92 -25.07
C GLU A 181 6.33 39.34 -25.70
N ARG A 182 7.39 38.53 -25.55
CA ARG A 182 8.72 38.87 -26.10
C ARG A 182 8.77 38.78 -27.62
N ALA A 183 7.90 37.98 -28.24
CA ALA A 183 7.76 37.85 -29.68
C ALA A 183 7.02 39.03 -30.35
N MET A 184 6.33 39.89 -29.58
CA MET A 184 5.49 40.97 -30.14
C MET A 184 6.21 42.32 -30.28
N TRP A 185 7.42 42.48 -29.72
CA TRP A 185 8.13 43.77 -29.68
C TRP A 185 9.29 43.90 -30.69
N THR A 186 9.60 42.88 -31.50
CA THR A 186 10.76 42.89 -32.42
C THR A 186 10.39 42.88 -33.90
N ALA A 187 9.42 43.69 -34.33
CA ALA A 187 9.26 44.03 -35.75
C ALA A 187 9.93 45.39 -36.03
N PRO A 188 10.94 45.49 -36.91
CA PRO A 188 11.67 46.73 -37.15
C PRO A 188 10.82 47.78 -37.88
N ARG A 189 10.87 49.03 -37.39
CA ARG A 189 10.42 50.23 -38.12
C ARG A 189 11.20 50.34 -39.44
N PHE A 190 10.51 50.35 -40.58
CA PHE A 190 11.13 50.76 -41.84
C PHE A 190 11.23 52.30 -41.91
N PRO A 191 12.34 52.83 -42.46
CA PRO A 191 12.67 54.24 -42.38
C PRO A 191 12.00 55.09 -43.46
N GLU A 192 11.78 56.34 -43.06
CA GLU A 192 11.33 57.52 -43.78
C GLU A 192 12.11 57.79 -45.09
N LYS A 193 11.39 58.01 -46.20
CA LYS A 193 11.93 58.64 -47.41
C LYS A 193 10.97 59.69 -47.97
N THR A 194 11.24 60.94 -47.58
CA THR A 194 11.27 62.19 -48.38
C THR A 194 10.15 62.48 -49.40
N ARG A 195 9.40 63.57 -49.16
CA ARG A 195 8.59 64.31 -50.15
C ARG A 195 9.48 65.33 -50.90
N PRO A 196 9.14 65.73 -52.14
CA PRO A 196 8.60 67.11 -52.28
C PRO A 196 7.63 67.34 -53.47
N GLY A 197 6.73 68.34 -53.31
CA GLY A 197 6.04 69.15 -54.35
C GLY A 197 5.11 68.39 -55.33
N TRP A 198 3.90 68.83 -55.67
CA TRP A 198 3.53 70.12 -56.25
C TRP A 198 2.01 70.39 -56.12
N PHE A 199 1.68 71.64 -56.40
CA PHE A 199 0.43 72.39 -56.31
C PHE A 199 -0.81 71.81 -57.01
N MET A 200 -1.96 72.29 -56.50
CA MET A 200 -3.27 72.60 -57.10
C MET A 200 -3.62 72.11 -58.52
N HIS A 201 -4.89 71.74 -58.69
CA HIS A 201 -5.90 72.20 -59.68
C HIS A 201 -7.00 71.12 -59.75
N SER A 202 -8.15 71.35 -59.10
CA SER A 202 -9.39 71.82 -59.74
C SER A 202 -9.85 70.98 -60.94
N SER A 203 -11.03 70.37 -60.78
CA SER A 203 -12.06 70.24 -61.83
C SER A 203 -11.87 69.19 -62.94
N ASN A 204 -12.64 68.10 -62.84
CA ASN A 204 -13.36 67.46 -63.95
C ASN A 204 -14.16 68.56 -64.74
N PRO A 205 -14.45 68.51 -66.06
CA PRO A 205 -14.80 67.32 -66.84
C PRO A 205 -14.48 67.26 -68.36
N ARG A 206 -14.65 66.04 -68.92
CA ARG A 206 -15.07 65.64 -70.29
C ARG A 206 -14.40 66.25 -71.55
N ARG A 207 -13.96 65.33 -72.43
CA ARG A 207 -13.78 65.48 -73.89
C ARG A 207 -12.68 66.44 -74.36
#